data_AF-A0A7R9HGS5-F1
#
_entry.id   AF-A0A7R9HGS5-F1
#
_cell.length_a   1.000
_cell.length_b   1.000
_cell.length_c   1.000
_cell.angle_alpha   90.00
_cell.angle_beta   90.00
_cell.angle_gamma   90.00
#
_symmetry.space_group_name_H-M   'P 1'
#
loop_
_entity.id
_entity.type
_entity.pdbx_description
1 polymer ?
#
loop_
_entity_poly.entity_id
_entity_poly.type
_entity_poly.pdbx_seq_one_letter_code
_entity_poly.pdbx_strand_id
1 'polypeptide(L)' 'MLDEDATWDVESADSVRALYVVGPDRRVKLAMFYPNTTGRNIDEILRVVDSLQLTYRLNVSTPVDWQVNARLTQLI' A
#
# COMPACT_ATOMS: atom_id res chain seq x y z
N MET A 1 9.62 6.73 16.03
CA MET A 1 9.86 8.15 15.73
C MET A 1 11.36 8.31 15.81
N LEU A 2 11.98 8.88 14.78
CA LEU A 2 13.43 8.86 14.61
C LEU A 2 14.07 9.68 15.75
N ASP A 3 15.01 9.08 16.47
CA ASP A 3 15.76 9.77 17.52
C ASP A 3 16.68 10.80 16.85
N GLU A 4 16.46 12.09 17.13
CA GLU A 4 17.21 13.19 16.50
C GLU A 4 18.72 13.12 16.81
N ASP A 5 19.07 12.55 17.97
CA ASP A 5 20.47 12.36 18.39
C ASP A 5 21.18 11.23 17.63
N ALA A 6 20.43 10.35 16.96
CA ALA A 6 20.93 9.23 16.17
C ALA A 6 20.91 9.51 14.65
N THR A 7 20.58 10.75 14.23
CA THR A 7 20.39 11.13 12.82
C THR A 7 21.61 10.89 11.93
N TRP A 8 22.80 10.73 12.51
CA TRP A 8 24.07 10.49 11.79
C TRP A 8 24.73 9.16 12.14
N ASP A 9 24.07 8.32 12.94
CA ASP A 9 24.57 7.00 13.30
C ASP A 9 24.11 5.98 12.24
N VAL A 10 25.06 5.56 11.40
CA VAL A 10 24.85 4.55 10.35
C VAL A 10 24.57 3.16 10.93
N GLU A 11 24.93 2.90 12.19
CA GLU A 11 24.67 1.63 12.87
C GLU A 11 23.23 1.54 13.37
N SER A 12 22.60 2.67 13.70
CA SER A 12 21.20 2.75 14.15
C SER A 12 20.18 2.97 13.02
N ALA A 13 20.63 3.04 11.76
CA ALA A 13 19.76 3.28 10.62
C ALA A 13 18.85 2.07 10.34
N ASP A 14 17.65 2.06 10.91
CA ASP A 14 16.65 1.02 10.68
C ASP A 14 15.58 1.48 9.68
N SER A 15 15.37 0.70 8.62
CA SER A 15 14.34 1.00 7.64
C SER A 15 12.96 0.75 8.23
N VAL A 16 11.98 1.61 7.99
CA VAL A 16 10.57 1.24 8.20
C VAL A 16 10.14 0.24 7.11
N ARG A 17 9.20 -0.65 7.43
CA ARG A 17 8.63 -1.60 6.45
C ARG A 17 7.66 -0.87 5.52
N ALA A 18 8.20 -0.02 4.65
CA ALA A 18 7.46 0.69 3.62
C ALA A 18 7.19 -0.22 2.40
N LEU A 19 5.98 -0.13 1.86
CA LEU A 19 5.58 -0.76 0.61
C LEU A 19 4.96 0.29 -0.29
N TYR A 20 5.39 0.34 -1.55
CA TYR A 20 4.85 1.23 -2.56
C TYR A 20 4.34 0.40 -3.74
N VAL A 21 3.12 0.65 -4.19
CA VAL A 21 2.60 0.14 -5.46
C VAL A 21 2.76 1.24 -6.49
N VAL A 22 3.57 0.99 -7.52
CA VAL A 22 3.87 1.96 -8.58
C VAL A 22 3.17 1.53 -9.87
N GLY A 23 2.42 2.46 -10.46
CA GLY A 23 1.71 2.23 -11.72
C GLY A 23 2.63 2.33 -12.95
N PRO A 24 2.15 1.89 -14.13
CA PRO A 24 2.87 2.03 -15.40
C PRO A 24 3.21 3.50 -15.77
N ASP A 25 2.46 4.46 -15.21
CA ASP A 25 2.69 5.89 -15.36
C ASP A 25 3.82 6.43 -14.46
N ARG A 26 4.54 5.55 -13.76
CA ARG A 26 5.63 5.86 -12.82
C ARG A 26 5.17 6.69 -11.61
N ARG A 27 3.87 6.65 -11.29
CA ARG A 27 3.31 7.31 -10.11
C ARG A 27 2.99 6.29 -9.03
N VAL A 28 3.21 6.68 -7.77
CA VAL A 28 2.77 5.91 -6.60
C VAL A 28 1.24 5.89 -6.57
N LYS A 29 0.66 4.69 -6.50
CA LYS A 29 -0.79 4.46 -6.41
C LYS A 29 -1.23 4.18 -4.98
N LEU A 30 -0.35 3.58 -4.20
CA LEU A 30 -0.60 3.22 -2.81
C LEU A 30 0.73 3.14 -2.06
N ALA A 31 0.71 3.57 -0.79
CA ALA A 31 1.82 3.40 0.14
C ALA A 31 1.29 2.80 1.46
N MET A 32 2.01 1.82 2.00
CA MET A 32 1.74 1.25 3.33
C MET A 32 3.01 1.33 4.17
N PHE A 33 2.87 1.74 5.42
CA PHE A 33 3.98 1.87 6.35
C PHE A 33 3.68 1.03 7.59
N TYR A 34 4.49 -0.01 7.79
CA TYR A 34 4.44 -0.84 9.00
C TYR A 34 5.70 -0.57 9.84
N PRO A 35 5.61 -0.54 11.17
CA PRO A 35 6.78 -0.54 12.03
C PRO A 35 7.50 -1.89 11.93
N ASN A 36 8.77 -1.94 12.36
CA ASN A 36 9.57 -3.16 12.26
C ASN A 36 9.04 -4.32 13.10
N THR A 37 8.31 -3.98 14.17
CA THR A 37 7.63 -4.91 15.08
C THR A 37 6.38 -5.56 14.49
N THR A 38 5.83 -5.07 13.38
CA THR A 38 4.57 -5.57 12.81
C THR A 38 4.78 -6.12 11.40
N GLY A 39 4.41 -7.39 11.21
CA GLY A 39 4.41 -8.03 9.90
C GLY A 39 3.36 -7.44 8.95
N ARG A 40 3.62 -7.54 7.64
CA ARG A 40 2.66 -7.14 6.59
C ARG A 40 1.62 -8.24 6.37
N ASN A 41 0.41 -7.85 6.01
CA ASN A 41 -0.60 -8.77 5.50
C ASN A 41 -0.44 -8.90 3.97
N ILE A 42 0.00 -10.06 3.49
CA ILE A 42 0.20 -10.31 2.05
C ILE A 42 -1.13 -10.37 1.30
N ASP A 43 -2.17 -10.93 1.91
CA ASP A 43 -3.49 -11.01 1.29
C ASP A 43 -4.07 -9.61 1.04
N GLU A 44 -3.83 -8.67 1.95
CA GLU A 44 -4.21 -7.26 1.77
C GLU A 44 -3.45 -6.62 0.60
N ILE A 45 -2.16 -6.91 0.47
CA ILE A 45 -1.34 -6.40 -0.64
C ILE A 45 -1.87 -6.91 -1.98
N LEU A 46 -2.23 -8.20 -2.08
CA LEU A 46 -2.83 -8.76 -3.30
C LEU A 46 -4.19 -8.13 -3.58
N ARG A 47 -5.05 -8.01 -2.57
CA ARG A 47 -6.40 -7.42 -2.68
C ARG A 47 -6.36 -5.99 -3.20
N VAL A 48 -5.43 -5.15 -2.72
CA VAL A 48 -5.30 -3.77 -3.22
C VAL A 48 -4.72 -3.71 -4.63
N VAL A 49 -3.80 -4.62 -5.00
CA VAL A 49 -3.29 -4.69 -6.37
C VAL A 49 -4.41 -5.06 -7.34
N ASP A 50 -5.26 -6.02 -6.99
CA ASP A 50 -6.42 -6.39 -7.80
C ASP A 50 -7.43 -5.23 -7.92
N SER A 51 -7.71 -4.53 -6.82
CA SER A 51 -8.56 -3.33 -6.82
C SER A 51 -7.99 -2.22 -7.73
N LEU A 52 -6.69 -1.94 -7.63
CA LEU A 52 -6.01 -0.92 -8.46
C LEU A 52 -6.04 -1.30 -9.95
N GLN A 53 -5.84 -2.57 -10.29
CA GLN A 53 -5.91 -3.03 -11.68
C GLN A 53 -7.36 -3.00 -12.21
N LEU A 54 -8.35 -3.35 -11.39
CA LEU A 54 -9.76 -3.33 -11.76
C LEU A 54 -10.26 -1.91 -12.03
N THR A 55 -10.00 -1.00 -11.10
CA THR A 55 -10.38 0.43 -11.19
C THR A 55 -9.62 1.16 -12.30
N TYR A 56 -8.44 0.69 -12.68
CA TYR A 56 -7.72 1.20 -13.86
C TYR A 56 -8.38 0.78 -15.18
N ARG A 57 -8.93 -0.44 -15.25
CA ARG A 57 -9.56 -0.99 -16.46
C ARG A 57 -11.02 -0.58 -16.59
N LEU A 58 -11.72 -0.49 -15.47
CA LEU A 58 -13.16 -0.24 -15.39
C LEU A 58 -13.39 1.03 -14.57
N ASN A 59 -14.32 1.88 -15.01
CA ASN A 59 -14.69 3.11 -14.30
C ASN A 59 -15.57 2.83 -13.07
N VAL A 60 -15.03 2.04 -12.13
CA VAL A 60 -15.70 1.52 -10.93
C VAL A 60 -14.83 1.78 -9.70
N SER A 61 -15.44 1.66 -8.52
CA SER A 61 -14.79 1.69 -7.22
C SER A 61 -15.02 0.40 -6.46
N THR A 62 -14.01 -0.02 -5.70
CA THR A 62 -14.10 -1.16 -4.77
C THR A 62 -14.41 -0.60 -3.37
N PRO A 63 -15.53 -0.98 -2.72
CA PRO A 63 -15.89 -0.46 -1.40
C PRO A 63 -14.96 -0.96 -0.27
N VAL A 64 -15.23 -0.51 0.96
CA VAL A 64 -14.55 -0.99 2.17
C VAL A 64 -14.61 -2.52 2.26
N ASP A 65 -13.51 -3.14 2.68
CA ASP A 65 -13.34 -4.58 2.81
C ASP A 65 -13.67 -5.40 1.54
N TRP A 66 -13.66 -4.75 0.37
CA TRP A 66 -13.95 -5.41 -0.91
C TRP A 66 -13.02 -6.60 -1.14
N GLN A 67 -13.61 -7.73 -1.51
CA GLN A 67 -12.92 -8.94 -1.91
C GLN A 67 -13.12 -9.20 -3.40
N VAL A 68 -12.22 -9.95 -4.02
CA VAL A 68 -12.37 -10.37 -5.42
C VAL A 68 -13.72 -11.08 -5.58
N ASN A 69 -14.50 -10.67 -6.59
CA ASN A 69 -15.89 -11.07 -6.87
C ASN A 69 -16.99 -10.43 -6.00
N ALA A 70 -16.66 -9.54 -5.07
CA ALA A 70 -17.66 -8.76 -4.35
C ALA A 70 -18.24 -7.62 -5.21
N ARG A 71 -19.40 -7.09 -4.79
CA ARG A 71 -20.13 -6.03 -5.49
C ARG A 71 -19.28 -4.76 -5.63
N LEU A 72 -19.30 -4.20 -6.84
CA LEU A 72 -18.63 -2.95 -7.18
C LEU A 72 -19.60 -1.76 -7.09
N THR A 73 -19.06 -0.56 -6.92
CA THR A 73 -19.80 0.69 -6.98
C THR A 73 -19.38 1.50 -8.21
N GLN A 74 -20.33 2.16 -8.88
CA GLN A 74 -20.02 3.03 -10.02
C GLN A 74 -19.24 4.25 -9.51
N LEU A 75 -18.22 4.70 -10.24
CA LEU A 75 -17.68 6.04 -10.03
C LEU A 75 -18.73 7.05 -10.52
N ILE A 76 -19.13 7.95 -9.62
CA ILE A 76 -20.07 9.07 -9.88
C ILE A 76 -19.45 10.06 -10.88
#